data_AF-A0A6I3M1K0-F1
#
_entry.id   AF-A0A6I3M1K0-F1
#
_cell.length_a   1.000
_cell.length_b   1.000
_cell.length_c   1.000
_cell.angle_alpha   90.00
_cell.angle_beta   90.00
_cell.angle_gamma   90.00
#
_symmetry.space_group_name_H-M   'P 1'
#
loop_
_entity.id
_entity.type
_entity.pdbx_description
1 polymer ?
#
loop_
_entity_poly.entity_id
_entity_poly.type
_entity_poly.pdbx_seq_one_letter_code
_entity_poly.pdbx_strand_id
1 'polypeptide(L)'
;MPTLRPRFQVTETPEVERALRAAARAWPGAGRAELVSHIFERAAATLEEEERDRAGEWRATVDLTEGALDVAYEPGYLENLRAEWPE
;
A
#
# COMPACT_ATOMS: atom_id res chain seq x y z
N MET A 1 -14.32 -18.07 -27.00
CA MET A 1 -13.24 -17.09 -26.73
C MET A 1 -12.62 -17.41 -25.37
N PRO A 2 -11.48 -18.14 -25.32
CA PRO A 2 -10.68 -18.22 -24.11
C PRO A 2 -9.95 -16.89 -23.94
N THR A 3 -10.27 -16.14 -22.89
CA THR A 3 -9.48 -14.99 -22.48
C THR A 3 -8.16 -15.50 -21.91
N LEU A 4 -7.03 -14.91 -22.29
CA LEU A 4 -5.69 -15.23 -21.73
C LEU A 4 -5.57 -14.87 -20.24
N ARG A 5 -6.49 -14.06 -19.71
CA ARG A 5 -6.50 -13.63 -18.32
C ARG A 5 -7.11 -14.72 -17.41
N PRO A 6 -6.50 -14.97 -16.23
CA PRO A 6 -7.07 -15.86 -15.21
C PRO A 6 -8.49 -15.43 -14.84
N ARG A 7 -9.36 -16.41 -14.59
CA ARG A 7 -10.69 -16.15 -14.04
C ARG A 7 -10.65 -16.36 -12.53
N PHE A 8 -11.20 -15.41 -11.79
CA PHE A 8 -11.44 -15.55 -10.37
C PHE A 8 -12.84 -16.14 -10.17
N GLN A 9 -12.92 -17.28 -9.48
CA GLN A 9 -14.19 -17.82 -9.02
C GLN A 9 -14.43 -17.27 -7.62
N VAL A 10 -15.51 -16.51 -7.44
CA VAL A 10 -15.89 -15.93 -6.17
C VAL A 10 -17.30 -16.40 -5.84
N THR A 11 -17.45 -17.03 -4.68
CA THR A 11 -18.77 -17.37 -4.13
C THR A 11 -19.40 -16.13 -3.53
N GLU A 12 -20.66 -15.87 -3.84
CA GLU A 12 -21.41 -14.77 -3.22
C GLU A 12 -21.65 -15.09 -1.74
N THR A 13 -20.93 -14.38 -0.88
CA THR A 13 -21.16 -14.37 0.57
C THR A 13 -21.92 -13.11 0.98
N PRO A 14 -22.47 -13.03 2.21
CA PRO A 14 -23.11 -11.81 2.70
C PRO A 14 -22.22 -10.55 2.62
N GLU A 15 -20.90 -10.71 2.77
CA GLU A 15 -19.91 -9.63 2.64
C GLU A 15 -19.79 -9.16 1.19
N VAL A 16 -19.73 -10.09 0.24
CA VAL A 16 -19.70 -9.79 -1.19
C VAL A 16 -20.98 -9.07 -1.61
N GLU A 17 -22.14 -9.56 -1.16
CA GLU A 17 -23.44 -8.93 -1.43
C GLU A 17 -23.51 -7.52 -0.83
N ARG A 18 -23.02 -7.33 0.41
CA ARG A 18 -22.93 -6.02 1.06
C ARG A 18 -22.04 -5.05 0.27
N ALA A 19 -20.88 -5.51 -0.20
CA ALA A 19 -19.98 -4.71 -1.01
C ALA A 19 -20.61 -4.29 -2.34
N LEU A 20 -21.26 -5.23 -3.04
CA LEU A 20 -21.98 -4.94 -4.29
C LEU A 20 -23.16 -3.98 -4.10
N ARG A 21 -23.91 -4.10 -2.99
CA ARG A 21 -24.95 -3.13 -2.64
C ARG A 21 -24.38 -1.73 -2.38
N ALA A 22 -23.24 -1.63 -1.72
CA ALA A 22 -22.57 -0.35 -1.52
C ALA A 22 -22.09 0.25 -2.85
N ALA A 23 -21.50 -0.59 -3.71
CA ALA A 23 -21.07 -0.20 -5.04
C ALA A 23 -22.25 0.28 -5.90
N ALA A 24 -23.38 -0.42 -5.91
CA ALA A 24 -24.56 -0.01 -6.68
C ALA A 24 -25.12 1.36 -6.26
N ARG A 25 -24.95 1.75 -4.99
CA ARG A 25 -25.30 3.11 -4.53
C ARG A 25 -24.30 4.16 -5.00
N ALA A 26 -23.02 3.83 -5.05
CA ALA A 26 -21.96 4.73 -5.49
C ALA A 26 -21.92 4.89 -7.03
N TRP A 27 -22.30 3.85 -7.77
CA TRP A 27 -22.34 3.81 -9.23
C TRP A 27 -23.73 3.35 -9.72
N PRO A 28 -24.75 4.23 -9.66
CA PRO A 28 -26.10 3.89 -10.08
C PRO A 28 -26.16 3.52 -11.57
N GLY A 29 -26.87 2.43 -11.89
CA GLY A 29 -27.07 1.97 -13.27
C GLY A 29 -25.95 1.10 -13.84
N ALA A 30 -24.83 0.95 -13.14
CA ALA A 30 -23.75 0.05 -13.54
C ALA A 30 -24.17 -1.42 -13.47
N GLY A 31 -23.68 -2.22 -14.41
CA GLY A 31 -23.92 -3.66 -14.42
C GLY A 31 -23.16 -4.38 -13.31
N ARG A 32 -23.60 -5.58 -12.91
CA ARG A 32 -22.94 -6.31 -11.80
C ARG A 32 -21.44 -6.56 -12.03
N ALA A 33 -21.02 -6.91 -13.24
CA ALA A 33 -19.61 -7.12 -13.56
C ALA A 33 -18.80 -5.80 -13.49
N GLU A 34 -19.42 -4.70 -13.90
CA GLU A 34 -18.82 -3.36 -13.83
C GLU A 34 -18.66 -2.89 -12.38
N LEU A 35 -19.65 -3.18 -11.52
CA LEU A 35 -19.53 -2.92 -10.08
C LEU A 35 -18.36 -3.69 -9.44
N VAL A 36 -18.13 -4.95 -9.85
CA VAL A 36 -16.96 -5.72 -9.38
C VAL A 36 -15.66 -5.03 -9.81
N SER A 37 -15.56 -4.59 -11.07
CA SER A 37 -14.41 -3.84 -11.56
C SER A 37 -14.18 -2.55 -10.76
N HIS A 38 -15.21 -1.74 -10.54
CA HIS A 38 -15.10 -0.51 -9.75
C HIS A 38 -14.67 -0.75 -8.30
N ILE A 39 -15.16 -1.84 -7.68
CA ILE A 39 -14.71 -2.23 -6.34
C ILE A 39 -13.20 -2.52 -6.36
N PHE A 40 -12.72 -3.31 -7.33
CA PHE A 40 -11.29 -3.63 -7.42
C PHE A 40 -10.43 -2.39 -7.68
N GLU A 41 -10.85 -1.52 -8.60
CA GLU A 41 -10.14 -0.27 -8.90
C GLU A 41 -10.07 0.64 -7.67
N ARG A 42 -11.18 0.81 -6.95
CA ARG A 42 -11.21 1.62 -5.74
C ARG A 42 -10.35 1.00 -4.63
N ALA A 43 -10.40 -0.31 -4.46
CA ALA A 43 -9.58 -1.01 -3.46
C ALA A 43 -8.09 -0.88 -3.78
N ALA A 44 -7.69 -1.02 -5.05
CA ALA A 44 -6.30 -0.84 -5.47
C ALA A 44 -5.80 0.58 -5.16
N ALA A 45 -6.58 1.61 -5.52
CA ALA A 45 -6.22 3.00 -5.24
C ALA A 45 -6.03 3.27 -3.74
N THR A 46 -6.91 2.72 -2.89
CA THR A 46 -6.79 2.85 -1.43
C THR A 46 -5.56 2.13 -0.89
N LEU A 47 -5.26 0.91 -1.33
CA LEU A 47 -4.07 0.18 -0.89
C LEU A 47 -2.77 0.90 -1.30
N GLU A 48 -2.73 1.47 -2.51
CA GLU A 48 -1.59 2.27 -2.99
C GLU A 48 -1.43 3.58 -2.23
N GLU A 49 -2.52 4.22 -1.79
CA GLU A 49 -2.47 5.37 -0.88
C GLU A 49 -1.92 4.99 0.48
N GLU A 50 -2.45 3.94 1.11
CA GLU A 50 -1.97 3.46 2.40
C GLU A 50 -0.48 3.08 2.39
N GLU A 51 0.00 2.50 1.28
CA GLU A 51 1.43 2.21 1.11
C GLU A 51 2.27 3.48 1.02
N ARG A 52 1.82 4.47 0.24
CA ARG A 52 2.50 5.77 0.14
C ARG A 52 2.54 6.51 1.47
N ASP A 53 1.45 6.48 2.21
CA ASP A 53 1.32 7.13 3.52
C ASP A 53 2.26 6.46 4.53
N ARG A 54 2.27 5.12 4.60
CA ARG A 54 3.20 4.37 5.46
C ARG A 54 4.67 4.66 5.11
N ALA A 55 5.00 4.75 3.83
CA ALA A 55 6.33 5.13 3.39
C ALA A 55 6.66 6.60 3.75
N GLY A 56 5.66 7.49 3.75
CA GLY A 56 5.78 8.87 4.20
C GLY A 56 6.02 8.99 5.69
N GLU A 57 5.24 8.28 6.51
CA GLU A 57 5.41 8.22 7.98
C GLU A 57 6.78 7.66 8.36
N TRP A 58 7.22 6.60 7.68
CA TRP A 58 8.56 6.05 7.86
C TRP A 58 9.64 7.09 7.56
N ARG A 59 9.56 7.78 6.41
CA ARG A 59 10.52 8.84 6.04
C ARG A 59 10.52 9.99 7.03
N ALA A 60 9.34 10.48 7.44
CA ALA A 60 9.23 11.53 8.45
C ALA A 60 9.85 11.11 9.79
N THR A 61 9.71 9.84 10.17
CA THR A 61 10.36 9.30 11.37
C THR A 61 11.88 9.30 11.23
N VAL A 62 12.40 8.85 10.08
CA VAL A 62 13.85 8.89 9.78
C VAL A 62 14.36 10.32 9.85
N ASP A 63 13.75 11.26 9.12
CA ASP A 63 14.14 12.68 9.06
C ASP A 63 14.10 13.33 10.47
N LEU A 64 13.11 12.99 11.31
CA LEU A 64 13.03 13.50 12.69
C LEU A 64 14.15 12.97 13.59
N THR A 65 14.64 11.77 13.31
CA THR A 65 15.72 11.13 14.09
C THR A 65 17.10 11.37 13.49
N GLU A 66 17.16 11.88 12.25
CA GLU A 66 18.40 12.23 11.57
C GLU A 66 19.12 13.34 12.33
N GLY A 67 20.39 13.14 12.64
CA GLY A 67 21.20 14.07 13.41
C GLY A 67 20.88 14.17 14.91
N ALA A 68 19.84 13.49 15.40
CA ALA A 68 19.48 13.50 16.83
C ALA A 68 20.58 12.92 17.74
N LEU A 69 21.48 12.11 17.18
CA LEU A 69 22.62 11.51 17.87
C LEU A 69 23.97 12.09 17.44
N ASP A 70 24.02 13.13 16.60
CA ASP A 70 25.28 13.73 16.14
C ASP A 70 26.08 14.34 17.30
N VAL A 71 25.42 14.69 18.40
CA VAL A 71 26.07 15.17 19.63
C VAL A 71 26.69 14.02 20.44
N ALA A 72 26.24 12.78 20.23
CA ALA A 72 26.69 11.59 20.94
C ALA A 72 27.85 10.87 20.25
N TYR A 73 28.08 11.13 18.96
CA TYR A 73 29.14 10.50 18.17
C TYR A 73 30.12 11.56 17.66
N GLU A 74 31.42 11.29 17.81
CA GLU A 74 32.46 12.20 17.35
C GLU A 74 32.49 12.29 15.81
N PRO A 75 32.94 13.43 15.24
CA PRO A 75 33.15 13.55 13.80
C PRO A 75 34.07 12.43 13.27
N GLY A 76 33.65 11.74 12.20
CA GLY A 76 34.42 10.64 11.61
C GLY A 76 34.21 9.28 12.29
N TYR A 77 33.32 9.18 13.28
CA TYR A 77 33.02 7.94 14.00
C TYR A 77 32.56 6.81 13.06
N LEU A 78 31.69 7.10 12.09
CA LEU A 78 31.19 6.09 11.15
C LEU A 78 32.27 5.61 10.18
N GLU A 79 33.13 6.50 9.69
CA GLU A 79 34.26 6.15 8.82
C GLU A 79 35.25 5.24 9.56
N ASN A 80 35.55 5.56 10.83
CA ASN A 80 36.43 4.75 11.66
C ASN A 80 35.82 3.37 11.95
N LEU A 81 34.53 3.31 12.31
CA LEU A 81 33.83 2.04 12.56
C LEU A 81 33.82 1.13 11.31
N ARG A 82 33.60 1.70 10.12
CA ARG A 82 33.61 0.95 8.86
C ARG A 82 35.01 0.45 8.50
N ALA A 83 36.06 1.16 8.87
CA ALA A 83 37.44 0.72 8.66
C ALA A 83 37.82 -0.50 9.53
N GLU A 84 37.11 -0.75 10.64
CA GLU A 84 37.34 -1.88 11.55
C GLU A 84 36.72 -3.20 11.04
N TRP A 85 35.82 -3.15 10.05
CA TRP A 85 35.27 -4.35 9.40
C TRP A 85 35.76 -4.48 7.94
N PRO A 86 36.81 -5.28 7.69
CA PRO A 86 37.14 -5.69 6.33
C PRO A 86 36.08 -6.70 5.82
N GLU A 87 35.78 -6.64 4.52
CA GLU A 87 34.72 -7.39 3.81
C GLU A 87 34.58 -8.88 4.18
#